data_AF-A0A7L1S0Q2-F1
#
_entry.id   AF-A0A7L1S0Q2-F1
#
_cell.length_a   1.000
_cell.length_b   1.000
_cell.length_c   1.000
_cell.angle_alpha   90.00
_cell.angle_beta   90.00
_cell.angle_gamma   90.00
#
_symmetry.space_group_name_H-M   'P 1'
#
loop_
_entity.id
_entity.type
_entity.pdbx_description
1 polymer ?
#
loop_
_entity_poly.entity_id
_entity_poly.type
_entity_poly.pdbx_seq_one_letter_code
_entity_poly.pdbx_strand_id
1 'polypeptide(L)'
;QDARLYEEWKWFRCPTLPEVLAEFPSVALPAALLLSQLPLLQPRYYSISSAPGAHPGEIHLTVAVVTYHSENGQGPLHYGVCSTWLARLQPGDTVPAFIRGTGVSGAVGTRGVGTRGHCRPAGGPLGPMVLVFGCRSSALDHIYREEMEQAREQGALSQVLTAFSRQPGTPK
;
A
#
# COMPACT_ATOMS: atom_id res chain seq x y z
N GLN A 1 -4.59 -17.51 32.73
CA GLN A 1 -3.73 -16.33 32.98
C GLN A 1 -2.70 -16.16 31.87
N ASP A 2 -2.07 -17.23 31.39
CA ASP A 2 -1.05 -17.17 30.31
C ASP A 2 -1.51 -16.56 28.98
N ALA A 3 -2.75 -16.82 28.54
CA ALA A 3 -3.24 -16.28 27.26
C ALA A 3 -3.25 -14.73 27.22
N ARG A 4 -3.52 -14.08 28.36
CA ARG A 4 -3.52 -12.61 28.44
C ARG A 4 -2.10 -12.05 28.35
N LEU A 5 -1.14 -12.67 29.05
CA LEU A 5 0.27 -12.29 29.00
C LEU A 5 0.84 -12.44 27.58
N TYR A 6 0.47 -13.53 26.89
CA TYR A 6 0.86 -13.73 25.49
C TYR A 6 0.30 -12.64 24.56
N GLU A 7 -0.99 -12.33 24.67
CA GLU A 7 -1.60 -11.27 23.84
C GLU A 7 -0.97 -9.91 24.13
N GLU A 8 -0.76 -9.55 25.39
CA GLU A 8 -0.08 -8.32 25.79
C GLU A 8 1.33 -8.25 25.20
N TRP A 9 2.14 -9.30 25.36
CA TRP A 9 3.50 -9.37 24.80
C TRP A 9 3.50 -9.28 23.26
N LYS A 10 2.61 -10.02 22.59
CA LYS A 10 2.48 -10.05 21.12
C LYS A 10 2.13 -8.67 20.57
N TRP A 11 1.12 -8.00 21.12
CA TRP A 11 0.67 -6.69 20.61
C TRP A 11 1.62 -5.56 20.99
N PHE A 12 2.18 -5.60 22.20
CA PHE A 12 3.10 -4.56 22.66
C PHE A 12 4.44 -4.61 21.93
N ARG A 13 5.03 -5.81 21.79
CA ARG A 13 6.36 -5.98 21.18
C ARG A 13 6.32 -6.25 19.68
N CYS A 14 5.24 -6.84 19.16
CA CYS A 14 5.13 -7.30 17.77
C CYS A 14 6.40 -8.05 17.28
N PRO A 15 6.93 -9.03 18.03
CA PRO A 15 8.27 -9.52 17.83
C PRO A 15 8.40 -10.38 16.57
N THR A 16 9.53 -10.25 15.88
CA THR A 16 9.98 -11.14 14.82
C THR A 16 10.63 -12.38 15.42
N LEU A 17 10.69 -13.47 14.65
CA LEU A 17 11.30 -14.70 15.15
C LEU A 17 12.76 -14.52 15.62
N PRO A 18 13.64 -13.77 14.92
CA PRO A 18 14.99 -13.49 15.43
C PRO A 18 14.98 -12.77 16.78
N GLU A 19 14.04 -11.85 17.02
CA GLU A 19 13.92 -11.15 18.30
C GLU A 19 13.48 -12.09 19.42
N VAL A 20 12.56 -13.04 19.13
CA VAL A 20 12.18 -14.08 20.09
C VAL A 20 13.37 -14.95 20.46
N LEU A 21 14.18 -15.37 19.49
CA LEU A 21 15.37 -16.19 19.74
C LEU A 21 16.46 -15.41 20.50
N ALA A 22 16.56 -14.11 20.29
CA ALA A 22 17.47 -13.24 21.04
C ALA A 22 17.00 -13.02 22.49
N GLU A 23 15.68 -12.92 22.71
CA GLU A 23 15.09 -12.80 24.06
C GLU A 23 15.21 -14.10 24.86
N PHE A 24 15.09 -15.25 24.19
CA PHE A 24 15.18 -16.58 24.81
C PHE A 24 16.36 -17.40 24.24
N PRO A 25 17.61 -17.05 24.58
CA PRO A 25 18.80 -17.67 23.99
C PRO A 25 19.00 -19.14 24.38
N SER A 26 18.29 -19.63 25.40
CA SER A 26 18.29 -21.05 25.78
C SER A 26 17.50 -21.94 24.79
N VAL A 27 16.70 -21.35 23.90
CA VAL A 27 15.91 -22.09 22.90
C VAL A 27 16.84 -22.58 21.79
N ALA A 28 17.19 -23.87 21.84
CA ALA A 28 17.86 -24.55 20.74
C ALA A 28 16.84 -24.90 19.65
N LEU A 29 16.71 -24.05 18.63
CA LEU A 29 15.77 -24.25 17.52
C LEU A 29 16.42 -24.99 16.34
N PRO A 30 16.05 -26.25 16.05
CA PRO A 30 16.58 -26.96 14.88
C PRO A 30 16.08 -26.34 13.57
N ALA A 31 16.95 -26.24 12.56
CA ALA A 31 16.59 -25.67 11.26
C ALA A 31 15.42 -26.41 10.58
N ALA A 32 15.31 -27.74 10.75
CA ALA A 32 14.21 -28.52 10.21
C ALA A 32 12.85 -28.13 10.82
N LEU A 33 12.83 -27.78 12.11
CA LEU A 33 11.60 -27.31 12.76
C LEU A 33 11.22 -25.94 12.21
N LEU A 34 12.19 -25.04 12.04
CA LEU A 34 11.96 -23.73 11.44
C LEU A 34 11.32 -23.83 10.04
N LEU A 35 11.89 -24.66 9.17
CA LEU A 35 11.44 -24.81 7.79
C LEU A 35 10.07 -25.50 7.67
N SER A 36 9.69 -26.34 8.63
CA SER A 36 8.41 -27.07 8.60
C SER A 36 7.27 -26.34 9.31
N GLN A 37 7.55 -25.52 10.32
CA GLN A 37 6.52 -24.85 11.12
C GLN A 37 6.24 -23.41 10.69
N LEU A 38 7.15 -22.77 9.96
CA LEU A 38 6.92 -21.41 9.49
C LEU A 38 5.84 -21.38 8.39
N PRO A 39 4.91 -20.41 8.43
CA PRO A 39 3.97 -20.21 7.34
C PRO A 39 4.72 -19.80 6.08
N LEU A 40 4.24 -20.28 4.92
CA LEU A 40 4.75 -19.84 3.63
C LEU A 40 4.57 -18.33 3.46
N LEU A 41 5.54 -17.68 2.81
CA LEU A 41 5.51 -16.26 2.55
C LEU A 41 4.28 -15.92 1.67
N GLN A 42 3.33 -15.21 2.25
CA GLN A 42 2.10 -14.84 1.56
C GLN A 42 2.33 -13.67 0.58
N PRO A 43 1.72 -13.68 -0.62
CA PRO A 43 1.76 -12.53 -1.52
C PRO A 43 1.01 -11.34 -0.92
N ARG A 44 1.44 -10.11 -1.28
CA ARG A 44 0.74 -8.87 -0.92
C ARG A 44 0.04 -8.32 -2.14
N TYR A 45 -1.23 -7.95 -1.97
CA TYR A 45 -2.05 -7.40 -3.04
C TYR A 45 -1.95 -5.88 -3.07
N TYR A 46 -1.78 -5.34 -4.27
CA TYR A 46 -1.78 -3.91 -4.54
C TYR A 46 -2.76 -3.61 -5.68
N SER A 47 -3.44 -2.48 -5.59
CA SER A 47 -4.26 -1.99 -6.70
C SER A 47 -3.36 -1.48 -7.81
N ILE A 48 -3.64 -1.88 -9.04
CA ILE A 48 -2.97 -1.35 -10.23
C ILE A 48 -3.39 0.12 -10.41
N SER A 49 -2.40 1.01 -10.53
CA SER A 49 -2.61 2.46 -10.70
C SER A 49 -2.45 2.93 -12.15
N SER A 50 -2.09 2.03 -13.09
CA SER A 50 -2.05 2.30 -14.53
C SER A 50 -3.30 1.81 -15.27
N ALA A 51 -3.54 2.38 -16.46
CA ALA A 51 -4.51 1.84 -17.42
C ALA A 51 -3.78 1.10 -18.55
N PRO A 52 -4.24 -0.11 -18.94
CA PRO A 52 -3.58 -0.92 -19.97
C PRO A 52 -3.58 -0.25 -21.35
N GLY A 53 -4.56 0.62 -21.63
CA GLY A 53 -4.60 1.40 -22.88
C GLY A 53 -3.62 2.58 -22.92
N ALA A 54 -3.24 3.13 -21.75
CA ALA A 54 -2.30 4.24 -21.67
C ALA A 54 -0.85 3.76 -21.57
N HIS A 55 -0.62 2.63 -20.91
CA HIS A 55 0.70 2.02 -20.72
C HIS A 55 0.67 0.54 -21.12
N PRO A 56 0.68 0.23 -22.43
CA PRO A 56 0.68 -1.16 -22.91
C PRO A 56 1.94 -1.90 -22.44
N GLY A 57 1.75 -3.07 -21.83
CA GLY A 57 2.86 -3.89 -21.33
C GLY A 57 3.44 -3.45 -19.98
N GLU A 58 2.88 -2.42 -19.35
CA GLU A 58 3.33 -1.93 -18.05
C GLU A 58 2.26 -2.04 -16.96
N ILE A 59 2.71 -2.28 -15.73
CA ILE A 59 1.87 -2.27 -14.53
C ILE A 59 2.48 -1.27 -13.56
N HIS A 60 1.71 -0.25 -13.18
CA HIS A 60 2.12 0.70 -12.15
C HIS A 60 1.42 0.36 -10.84
N LEU A 61 2.14 0.52 -9.72
CA LEU A 61 1.63 0.32 -8.37
C LEU A 61 1.90 1.58 -7.54
N THR A 62 0.93 1.96 -6.70
CA THR A 62 1.13 2.99 -5.66
C THR A 62 1.28 2.30 -4.32
N VAL A 63 2.49 2.32 -3.75
CA VAL A 63 2.82 1.54 -2.55
C VAL A 63 3.23 2.46 -1.41
N ALA A 64 2.47 2.43 -0.31
CA ALA A 64 2.91 3.04 0.94
C ALA A 64 4.01 2.18 1.58
N VAL A 65 5.17 2.78 1.83
CA VAL A 65 6.27 2.11 2.53
C VAL A 65 5.92 2.01 4.01
N VAL A 66 5.85 0.79 4.52
CA VAL A 66 5.42 0.53 5.90
C VAL A 66 6.66 0.39 6.78
N THR A 67 6.80 1.30 7.74
CA THR A 67 7.82 1.27 8.78
C THR A 67 7.20 1.75 10.08
N TYR A 68 7.48 1.07 11.18
CA TYR A 68 6.96 1.44 12.50
C TYR A 68 7.89 1.00 13.61
N HIS A 69 7.91 1.73 14.71
CA HIS A 69 8.57 1.30 15.93
C HIS A 69 7.62 0.45 16.77
N SER A 70 8.11 -0.66 17.32
CA SER A 70 7.39 -1.43 18.34
C SER A 70 7.39 -0.72 19.69
N GLU A 71 6.73 -1.30 20.71
CA GLU A 71 6.75 -0.83 22.10
C GLU A 71 6.36 0.67 22.23
N ASN A 72 5.27 1.05 21.55
CA ASN A 72 4.75 2.43 21.51
C ASN A 72 5.78 3.49 21.05
N GLY A 73 6.71 3.13 20.18
CA GLY A 73 7.69 4.06 19.63
C GLY A 73 9.08 3.99 20.28
N GLN A 74 9.24 3.19 21.34
CA GLN A 74 10.53 3.05 22.04
C GLN A 74 11.30 1.79 21.62
N GLY A 75 10.63 0.84 20.97
CA GLY A 75 11.21 -0.41 20.53
C GLY A 75 11.95 -0.31 19.19
N PRO A 76 12.50 -1.44 18.71
CA PRO A 76 13.15 -1.52 17.41
C PRO A 76 12.24 -1.09 16.24
N LEU A 77 12.89 -0.64 15.17
CA LEU A 77 12.21 -0.25 13.93
C LEU A 77 11.93 -1.48 13.08
N HIS A 78 10.65 -1.74 12.83
CA HIS A 78 10.17 -2.86 12.03
C HIS A 78 9.77 -2.39 10.63
N TYR A 79 9.99 -3.29 9.65
CA TYR A 79 9.82 -3.02 8.23
C TYR A 79 8.74 -3.91 7.64
N GLY A 80 7.80 -3.33 6.90
CA GLY A 80 6.84 -4.10 6.11
C GLY A 80 7.57 -4.86 5.01
N VAL A 81 7.48 -6.20 5.04
CA VAL A 81 8.27 -7.09 4.17
C VAL A 81 8.16 -6.72 2.69
N CYS A 82 6.95 -6.70 2.12
CA CYS A 82 6.78 -6.46 0.69
C CYS A 82 6.96 -4.99 0.29
N SER A 83 6.45 -4.05 1.08
CA SER A 83 6.54 -2.62 0.73
C SER A 83 7.96 -2.07 0.80
N THR A 84 8.76 -2.53 1.76
CA THR A 84 10.18 -2.14 1.85
C THR A 84 11.07 -2.91 0.88
N TRP A 85 10.71 -4.14 0.51
CA TRP A 85 11.36 -4.86 -0.59
C TRP A 85 11.14 -4.13 -1.92
N LEU A 86 9.90 -3.77 -2.25
CA LEU A 86 9.58 -3.00 -3.47
C LEU A 86 10.32 -1.66 -3.52
N ALA A 87 10.45 -0.97 -2.39
CA ALA A 87 11.17 0.31 -2.30
C ALA A 87 12.69 0.20 -2.53
N ARG A 88 13.26 -1.01 -2.45
CA ARG A 88 14.71 -1.26 -2.65
C ARG A 88 15.05 -1.79 -4.04
N LEU A 89 14.05 -2.09 -4.86
CA LEU A 89 14.27 -2.63 -6.20
C LEU A 89 14.97 -1.61 -7.10
N GLN A 90 15.78 -2.13 -8.01
CA GLN A 90 16.47 -1.36 -9.05
C GLN A 90 15.91 -1.73 -10.43
N PRO A 91 16.01 -0.84 -11.43
CA PRO A 91 15.64 -1.16 -12.80
C PRO A 91 16.38 -2.42 -13.29
N GLY A 92 15.61 -3.40 -13.78
CA GLY A 92 16.13 -4.71 -14.22
C GLY A 92 15.90 -5.84 -13.23
N ASP A 93 15.53 -5.56 -11.98
CA ASP A 93 15.17 -6.60 -11.01
C ASP A 93 13.91 -7.37 -11.44
N THR A 94 13.92 -8.67 -11.19
CA THR A 94 12.77 -9.53 -11.47
C THR A 94 11.78 -9.51 -10.30
N VAL A 95 10.50 -9.24 -10.61
CA VAL A 95 9.41 -9.21 -9.61
C VAL A 95 8.43 -10.36 -9.87
N PRO A 96 8.42 -11.41 -9.02
CA PRO A 96 7.40 -12.45 -9.09
C PRO A 96 6.04 -11.88 -8.71
N ALA A 97 5.11 -11.86 -9.67
CA ALA A 97 3.77 -11.31 -9.47
C ALA A 97 2.73 -12.08 -10.29
N PHE A 98 1.47 -11.95 -9.88
CA PHE A 98 0.33 -12.46 -10.63
C PHE A 98 -0.81 -11.44 -10.56
N ILE A 99 -1.68 -11.47 -11.57
CA ILE A 99 -2.84 -10.59 -11.64
C ILE A 99 -4.04 -11.33 -11.04
N ARG A 100 -4.71 -10.69 -10.07
CA ARG A 100 -5.97 -11.15 -9.51
C ARG A 100 -7.08 -10.19 -9.90
N GLY A 101 -7.96 -10.62 -10.80
CA GLY A 101 -9.17 -9.87 -11.13
C GLY A 101 -10.08 -9.76 -9.92
N THR A 102 -10.54 -8.55 -9.62
CA THR A 102 -11.66 -8.34 -8.71
C THR A 102 -12.92 -8.58 -9.55
N GLY A 103 -13.73 -9.58 -9.21
CA GLY A 103 -14.93 -9.97 -9.99
C GLY A 103 -16.03 -8.90 -10.10
N VAL A 104 -15.72 -7.64 -9.78
CA VAL A 104 -16.58 -6.49 -9.98
C VAL A 104 -16.36 -5.95 -11.39
N SER A 105 -17.26 -6.33 -12.30
CA SER A 105 -17.35 -5.75 -13.65
C SER A 105 -17.85 -4.29 -13.63
N GLY A 106 -17.69 -3.57 -12.52
CA GLY A 106 -18.20 -2.22 -12.30
C GLY A 106 -17.64 -1.58 -11.02
N ALA A 107 -16.69 -0.66 -11.21
CA ALA A 107 -16.55 0.59 -10.47
C ALA A 107 -16.80 0.65 -8.94
N VAL A 108 -15.94 0.07 -8.09
CA VAL A 108 -15.52 0.72 -6.81
C VAL A 108 -14.13 0.17 -6.44
N GLY A 109 -13.11 0.58 -7.19
CA GLY A 109 -11.76 0.68 -6.65
C GLY A 109 -11.50 2.16 -6.44
N THR A 110 -10.66 2.53 -5.49
CA THR A 110 -9.88 3.77 -5.61
C THR A 110 -9.15 3.71 -6.94
N ARG A 111 -9.83 4.14 -8.00
CA ARG A 111 -9.29 4.27 -9.35
C ARG A 111 -8.17 5.28 -9.21
N GLY A 112 -6.93 4.79 -9.26
CA GLY A 112 -5.76 5.65 -9.32
C GLY A 112 -5.98 6.72 -10.37
N VAL A 113 -5.51 7.93 -10.07
CA VAL A 113 -5.71 9.14 -10.87
C VAL A 113 -5.34 8.93 -12.35
N GLY A 114 -4.40 8.03 -12.65
CA GLY A 114 -3.99 7.68 -14.02
C GLY A 114 -4.95 6.78 -14.83
N THR A 115 -6.06 6.28 -14.29
CA THR A 115 -6.86 5.24 -14.99
C THR A 115 -7.93 5.76 -15.96
N ARG A 116 -8.03 7.07 -16.20
CA ARG A 116 -9.02 7.65 -17.15
C ARG A 116 -8.49 8.11 -18.49
N GLY A 117 -7.18 8.05 -18.72
CA GLY A 117 -6.63 8.38 -20.04
C GLY A 117 -7.27 7.58 -21.18
N HIS A 118 -7.85 6.40 -20.92
CA HIS A 118 -8.48 5.59 -21.96
C HIS A 118 -9.62 4.65 -21.55
N CYS A 119 -10.23 4.78 -20.37
CA CYS A 119 -11.51 4.11 -20.11
C CYS A 119 -12.65 4.85 -20.83
N ARG A 120 -12.60 4.95 -22.16
CA ARG A 120 -13.82 5.04 -22.96
C ARG A 120 -14.34 3.60 -23.08
N PRO A 121 -15.33 3.16 -22.28
CA PRO A 121 -16.16 2.06 -22.75
C PRO A 121 -16.74 2.50 -24.10
N ALA A 122 -16.83 1.58 -25.03
CA ALA A 122 -17.28 1.80 -26.40
C ALA A 122 -18.37 2.90 -26.51
N GLY A 123 -18.00 4.04 -27.10
CA GLY A 123 -18.91 4.94 -27.80
C GLY A 123 -19.94 5.77 -27.01
N GLY A 124 -19.82 5.98 -25.70
CA GLY A 124 -20.78 6.80 -24.92
C GLY A 124 -20.15 7.99 -24.17
N PRO A 125 -20.86 9.11 -23.98
CA PRO A 125 -20.41 10.17 -23.07
C PRO A 125 -20.44 9.64 -21.63
N LEU A 126 -19.30 9.70 -20.95
CA LEU A 126 -19.21 9.41 -19.52
C LEU A 126 -19.91 10.52 -18.74
N GLY A 127 -20.70 10.16 -17.72
CA GLY A 127 -21.27 11.12 -16.79
C GLY A 127 -20.19 11.90 -16.03
N PRO A 128 -20.52 13.09 -15.48
CA PRO A 128 -19.58 13.86 -14.68
C PRO A 128 -19.09 13.02 -13.49
N MET A 129 -17.78 13.07 -13.25
CA MET A 129 -17.15 12.27 -12.21
C MET A 129 -16.30 13.15 -11.32
N VAL A 130 -16.60 13.13 -10.02
CA VAL A 130 -15.89 13.87 -8.98
C VAL A 130 -14.89 12.95 -8.28
N LEU A 131 -13.65 13.41 -8.09
CA LEU A 131 -12.66 12.74 -7.24
C LEU A 131 -12.64 13.43 -5.88
N VAL A 132 -12.80 12.67 -4.80
CA VAL A 132 -12.56 13.13 -3.43
C VAL A 132 -11.26 12.51 -2.95
N PHE A 133 -10.24 13.34 -2.76
CA PHE A 133 -8.91 12.94 -2.31
C PHE A 133 -8.61 13.52 -0.92
N GLY A 134 -7.85 12.80 -0.11
CA GLY A 134 -7.51 13.22 1.25
C GLY A 134 -6.07 12.87 1.61
N CYS A 135 -5.36 13.82 2.20
CA CYS A 135 -3.99 13.61 2.67
C CYS A 135 -3.69 14.43 3.93
N ARG A 136 -2.46 14.40 4.46
CA ARG A 136 -2.05 15.17 5.64
C ARG A 136 -1.88 16.64 5.30
N SER A 137 -1.14 16.94 4.24
CA SER A 137 -0.90 18.32 3.81
C SER A 137 -0.61 18.38 2.33
N SER A 138 -0.86 19.54 1.74
CA SER A 138 -0.62 19.75 0.31
C SER A 138 0.84 19.59 -0.11
N ALA A 139 1.79 19.86 0.80
CA ALA A 139 3.22 19.87 0.51
C ALA A 139 3.93 18.53 0.76
N LEU A 140 3.33 17.62 1.53
CA LEU A 140 3.99 16.37 1.95
C LEU A 140 3.52 15.14 1.17
N ASP A 141 2.21 14.94 1.10
CA ASP A 141 1.62 13.66 0.68
C ASP A 141 0.45 13.84 -0.30
N HIS A 142 0.43 14.95 -1.02
CA HIS A 142 -0.48 15.18 -2.14
C HIS A 142 0.02 14.46 -3.41
N ILE A 143 0.03 13.14 -3.35
CA ILE A 143 0.44 12.27 -4.47
C ILE A 143 -0.46 12.51 -5.69
N TYR A 144 0.13 12.41 -6.89
CA TYR A 144 -0.57 12.54 -8.18
C TYR A 144 -1.27 13.89 -8.41
N ARG A 145 -0.91 14.94 -7.69
CA ARG A 145 -1.56 16.26 -7.81
C ARG A 145 -1.63 16.77 -9.25
N GLU A 146 -0.50 16.78 -9.95
CA GLU A 146 -0.41 17.27 -11.33
C GLU A 146 -1.26 16.43 -12.28
N GLU A 147 -1.26 15.12 -12.12
CA GLU A 147 -2.09 14.19 -12.90
C GLU A 147 -3.59 14.40 -12.62
N MET A 148 -3.97 14.72 -11.38
CA MET A 148 -5.36 15.04 -11.02
C MET A 148 -5.80 16.35 -11.68
N GLU A 149 -4.93 17.36 -11.67
CA GLU A 149 -5.17 18.67 -12.31
C GLU A 149 -5.32 18.50 -13.83
N GLN A 150 -4.40 17.75 -14.46
CA GLN A 150 -4.44 17.43 -15.88
C GLN A 150 -5.70 16.64 -16.28
N ALA A 151 -6.07 15.63 -15.49
CA ALA A 151 -7.28 14.85 -15.74
C ALA A 151 -8.56 15.70 -15.62
N ARG A 152 -8.56 16.74 -14.78
CA ARG A 152 -9.65 17.72 -14.72
C ARG A 152 -9.68 18.61 -15.95
N GLU A 153 -8.53 19.13 -16.38
CA GLU A 153 -8.41 19.99 -17.58
C GLU A 153 -8.82 19.26 -18.86
N GLN A 154 -8.50 17.98 -18.96
CA GLN A 154 -8.89 17.12 -20.09
C GLN A 154 -10.36 16.67 -20.05
N GLY A 155 -11.14 17.13 -19.05
CA GLY A 155 -12.54 16.78 -18.87
C GLY A 155 -12.77 15.33 -18.41
N ALA A 156 -11.71 14.60 -18.05
CA ALA A 156 -11.85 13.26 -17.50
C ALA A 156 -12.44 13.31 -16.09
N LEU A 157 -12.15 14.34 -15.30
CA LEU A 157 -12.73 14.65 -13.98
C LEU A 157 -13.51 15.97 -14.06
N SER A 158 -14.74 16.00 -13.55
CA SER A 158 -15.51 17.24 -13.46
C SER A 158 -15.08 18.12 -12.29
N GLN A 159 -14.64 17.50 -11.19
CA GLN A 159 -14.15 18.19 -10.01
C GLN A 159 -13.18 17.32 -9.21
N VAL A 160 -12.22 17.96 -8.55
CA VAL A 160 -11.31 17.34 -7.57
C VAL A 160 -11.50 18.07 -6.24
N LEU A 161 -11.97 17.35 -5.23
CA LEU A 161 -12.16 17.83 -3.86
C LEU A 161 -11.03 17.26 -3.02
N THR A 162 -10.19 18.13 -2.46
CA THR A 162 -9.06 17.69 -1.62
C THR A 162 -9.28 18.09 -0.16
N ALA A 163 -9.15 17.14 0.76
CA ALA A 163 -9.21 17.35 2.19
C ALA A 163 -7.82 17.18 2.83
N PHE A 164 -7.41 18.13 3.68
CA PHE A 164 -6.14 18.07 4.39
C PHE A 164 -6.36 17.90 5.89
N SER A 165 -5.78 16.86 6.48
CA SER A 165 -5.98 16.54 7.91
C SER A 165 -5.01 17.25 8.87
N ARG A 166 -3.88 17.76 8.37
CA ARG A 166 -2.78 18.35 9.16
C ARG A 166 -2.17 19.59 8.51
N GLN A 167 -2.93 20.30 7.67
CA GLN A 167 -2.45 21.51 7.01
C GLN A 167 -2.22 22.63 8.05
N PRO A 168 -1.03 23.23 8.11
CA PRO A 168 -0.77 24.36 9.00
C PRO A 168 -1.74 25.52 8.71
N GLY A 169 -2.26 26.17 9.77
CA GLY A 169 -3.14 27.33 9.64
C GLY A 169 -4.58 27.03 9.24
N THR A 170 -4.98 25.75 9.15
CA THR A 170 -6.37 25.36 8.85
C THR A 170 -7.05 24.90 10.14
N PRO A 171 -8.21 25.48 10.53
CA PRO A 171 -8.95 25.03 11.71
C PRO A 171 -9.45 23.58 11.53
N LYS A 172 -9.47 22.83 12.63
CA LYS A 172 -9.91 21.42 12.69
C LYS A 172 -11.40 21.31 12.91
#